data_AF-A0A965PJU4-F1
#
_entry.id   AF-A0A965PJU4-F1
#
_cell.length_a   1.000
_cell.length_b   1.000
_cell.length_c   1.000
_cell.angle_alpha   90.00
_cell.angle_beta   90.00
_cell.angle_gamma   90.00
#
_symmetry.space_group_name_H-M   'P 1'
#
loop_
_entity.id
_entity.type
_entity.pdbx_description
1 polymer ?
#
loop_
_entity_poly.entity_id
_entity_poly.type
_entity_poly.pdbx_seq_one_letter_code
_entity_poly.pdbx_strand_id
1 'polypeptide(L)'
;MMRLFIEGRQVDLSENEVLQVTREIADIREPAQRSSDWSRTFRIPGTSVNNKLFGHIFDVNQEQLNNGTQFAPDFNPNKKAAALVTVDEVEQVRGFVRLLNISVTRKGQIEYEVSVHGEVADLFNRIGSSRLSELNFSTLNHQLSKTAIKDSWAHTCDSGQYVYPMIYRGQRNLIDIVWSVDEFRPAIFAKNVVDKIFTAAGYSYTSDSFFNTDFFKKLIIPFPGYPQIDEATATGRAVRARRTAGVNINKGQPIIFNDDSSAGYYDNGGNWDTASGKYTSPVGGARYSVQNELDIAITGLSSATYPTIEALFGVYVDGRFIEGFSSGPMTNNPVTGAEATVTGYIVEVDANLNQQIDVRLIDVFKFNTISKSTVIASGYTVNLKVDSIIEVNAVQQTYGKGETVNFQSFFVAGQWQQREFLQDLMKLFNLYIEPTGQTKQLYINPRDTFYRNSVVHDLSAKIDYSQPLEIMPM
;
A
#
# COMPACT_ATOMS: atom_id res chain seq x y z
N MET A 1 42.23 -26.58 -10.08
CA MET A 1 42.38 -25.53 -11.10
C MET A 1 41.10 -24.72 -11.22
N MET A 2 41.21 -23.40 -11.20
CA MET A 2 40.08 -22.47 -11.30
C MET A 2 39.67 -22.24 -12.75
N ARG A 3 38.36 -22.13 -13.01
CA ARG A 3 37.80 -21.75 -14.32
C ARG A 3 36.74 -20.66 -14.14
N LEU A 4 36.76 -19.68 -15.02
CA LEU A 4 35.73 -18.64 -15.12
C LEU A 4 35.01 -18.79 -16.46
N PHE A 5 33.69 -18.75 -16.43
CA PHE A 5 32.85 -18.71 -17.62
C PHE A 5 32.05 -17.41 -17.62
N ILE A 6 32.01 -16.73 -18.77
CA ILE A 6 31.18 -15.54 -19.01
C ILE A 6 30.25 -15.87 -20.18
N GLU A 7 28.94 -15.80 -19.96
CA GLU A 7 27.90 -16.23 -20.93
C GLU A 7 28.18 -17.64 -21.51
N GLY A 8 28.62 -18.55 -20.63
CA GLY A 8 28.97 -19.94 -20.99
C GLY A 8 30.28 -20.11 -21.75
N ARG A 9 31.04 -19.04 -22.02
CA ARG A 9 32.35 -19.09 -22.67
C ARG A 9 33.46 -19.08 -21.63
N GLN A 10 34.39 -20.03 -21.73
CA GLN A 10 35.54 -20.08 -20.84
C GLN A 10 36.47 -18.88 -21.08
N VAL A 11 36.91 -18.25 -20.00
CA VAL A 11 37.85 -17.13 -19.97
C VAL A 11 39.24 -17.65 -19.65
N ASP A 12 40.25 -17.10 -20.32
CA ASP A 12 41.65 -17.39 -20.00
C ASP A 12 42.07 -16.62 -18.75
N LEU A 13 42.65 -17.32 -17.77
CA LEU A 13 43.12 -16.77 -16.51
C LEU A 13 44.65 -16.84 -16.44
N SER A 14 45.28 -15.95 -15.65
CA SER A 14 46.71 -15.99 -15.35
C SER A 14 47.09 -17.28 -14.60
N GLU A 15 48.29 -17.83 -14.82
CA GLU A 15 48.74 -19.10 -14.20
C GLU A 15 48.70 -19.11 -12.65
N ASN A 16 48.70 -17.94 -12.00
CA ASN A 16 48.67 -17.80 -10.53
C ASN A 16 47.47 -16.95 -10.03
N GLU A 17 46.42 -16.77 -10.82
CA GLU A 17 45.29 -15.94 -10.38
C GLU A 17 44.48 -16.69 -9.30
N VAL A 18 44.48 -16.16 -8.07
CA VAL A 18 43.66 -16.69 -6.96
C VAL A 18 42.46 -15.79 -6.78
N LEU A 19 41.27 -16.27 -7.16
CA LEU A 19 40.03 -15.55 -6.86
C LEU A 19 39.74 -15.65 -5.37
N GLN A 20 39.89 -14.54 -4.66
CA GLN A 20 39.40 -14.42 -3.29
C GLN A 20 37.89 -14.18 -3.32
N VAL A 21 37.13 -15.24 -3.10
CA VAL A 21 35.68 -15.18 -2.87
C VAL A 21 35.46 -14.93 -1.39
N THR A 22 34.71 -13.87 -1.07
CA THR A 22 34.27 -13.64 0.30
C THR A 22 32.87 -14.22 0.44
N ARG A 23 32.70 -15.12 1.41
CA ARG A 23 31.40 -15.67 1.79
C ARG A 23 31.15 -15.37 3.27
N GLU A 24 30.04 -14.72 3.58
CA GLU A 24 29.69 -14.41 4.97
C GLU A 24 28.52 -15.30 5.43
N ILE A 25 28.79 -16.19 6.37
CA ILE A 25 27.81 -17.18 6.84
C ILE A 25 26.99 -16.67 8.04
N ALA A 26 27.46 -15.65 8.77
CA ALA A 26 27.12 -15.47 10.18
C ALA A 26 26.44 -14.15 10.61
N ASP A 27 26.10 -13.21 9.71
CA ASP A 27 25.37 -12.00 10.12
C ASP A 27 23.85 -12.15 9.97
N ILE A 28 23.16 -12.23 11.10
CA ILE A 28 21.69 -12.31 11.21
C ILE A 28 21.00 -10.94 11.07
N ARG A 29 21.72 -9.84 11.29
CA ARG A 29 21.17 -8.47 11.30
C ARG A 29 21.00 -7.95 9.87
N GLU A 30 21.89 -8.33 8.96
CA GLU A 30 21.94 -7.85 7.58
C GLU A 30 21.87 -9.00 6.55
N PRO A 31 20.70 -9.66 6.38
CA PRO A 31 20.55 -10.83 5.51
C PRO A 31 20.82 -10.56 4.01
N ALA A 32 20.74 -9.30 3.57
CA ALA A 32 21.12 -8.91 2.20
C ALA A 32 22.64 -8.82 2.02
N GLN A 33 23.40 -8.51 3.07
CA GLN A 33 24.87 -8.60 3.03
C GLN A 33 25.32 -10.07 3.15
N ARG A 34 24.62 -10.87 3.96
CA ARG A 34 24.88 -12.32 4.17
C ARG A 34 24.86 -13.17 2.89
N SER A 35 24.03 -12.81 1.90
CA SER A 35 23.67 -13.72 0.80
C SER A 35 24.37 -13.41 -0.53
N SER A 36 25.07 -12.28 -0.61
CA SER A 36 25.76 -11.87 -1.83
C SER A 36 27.20 -12.38 -1.83
N ASP A 37 27.43 -13.55 -2.41
CA ASP A 37 28.78 -13.95 -2.81
C ASP A 37 29.37 -12.86 -3.72
N TRP A 38 30.57 -12.39 -3.40
CA TRP A 38 31.27 -11.47 -4.29
C TRP A 38 32.75 -11.81 -4.33
N SER A 39 33.32 -11.73 -5.52
CA SER A 39 34.76 -11.79 -5.69
C SER A 39 35.35 -10.41 -5.45
N ARG A 40 36.53 -10.36 -4.81
CA ARG A 40 37.39 -9.19 -4.98
C ARG A 40 37.65 -8.95 -6.46
N THR A 41 37.91 -7.71 -6.83
CA THR A 41 38.31 -7.34 -8.18
C THR A 41 39.60 -8.07 -8.55
N PHE A 42 39.63 -8.68 -9.73
CA PHE A 42 40.80 -9.41 -10.24
C PHE A 42 41.00 -9.10 -11.72
N ARG A 43 42.20 -9.40 -12.22
CA ARG A 43 42.58 -9.08 -13.60
C ARG A 43 42.63 -10.33 -14.44
N ILE A 44 42.11 -10.23 -15.65
CA ILE A 44 42.21 -11.29 -16.65
C ILE A 44 43.02 -10.78 -17.86
N PRO A 45 43.95 -11.58 -18.40
CA PRO A 45 44.82 -11.18 -19.50
C PRO A 45 44.02 -11.02 -20.79
N GLY A 46 44.40 -10.07 -21.64
CA GLY A 46 43.84 -9.89 -22.98
C GLY A 46 44.39 -10.88 -24.00
N THR A 47 44.10 -12.17 -23.79
CA THR A 47 44.36 -13.22 -24.78
C THR A 47 43.47 -13.05 -26.01
N SER A 48 43.74 -13.79 -27.09
CA SER A 48 42.88 -13.77 -28.28
C SER A 48 41.42 -14.14 -27.96
N VAL A 49 41.22 -15.10 -27.03
CA VAL A 49 39.89 -15.53 -26.56
C VAL A 49 39.20 -14.41 -25.79
N ASN A 50 39.87 -13.83 -24.79
CA ASN A 50 39.30 -12.78 -23.94
C ASN A 50 39.05 -11.49 -24.72
N ASN A 51 39.96 -11.10 -25.62
CA ASN A 51 39.79 -9.94 -26.47
C ASN A 51 38.57 -10.08 -27.38
N LYS A 52 38.35 -11.27 -27.96
CA LYS A 52 37.16 -11.57 -28.75
C LYS A 52 35.89 -11.60 -27.89
N LEU A 53 35.98 -12.12 -26.67
CA LEU A 53 34.87 -12.13 -25.72
C LEU A 53 34.41 -10.69 -25.40
N PHE A 54 35.32 -9.76 -25.15
CA PHE A 54 34.94 -8.37 -24.89
C PHE A 54 34.77 -7.53 -26.16
N GLY A 55 34.71 -8.16 -27.34
CA GLY A 55 34.52 -7.47 -28.62
C GLY A 55 35.57 -6.41 -28.89
N HIS A 56 36.83 -6.65 -28.50
CA HIS A 56 37.95 -5.72 -28.70
C HIS A 56 37.68 -4.29 -28.20
N ILE A 57 36.85 -4.12 -27.17
CA ILE A 57 36.43 -2.82 -26.59
C ILE A 57 37.59 -1.89 -26.15
N PHE A 58 38.81 -2.41 -26.08
CA PHE A 58 40.02 -1.61 -25.81
C PHE A 58 40.52 -0.81 -27.03
N ASP A 59 40.12 -1.19 -28.24
CA ASP A 59 40.54 -0.51 -29.47
C ASP A 59 39.65 0.73 -29.69
N VAL A 60 40.30 1.89 -29.75
CA VAL A 60 39.62 3.18 -29.96
C VAL A 60 38.94 3.28 -31.34
N ASN A 61 39.31 2.42 -32.29
CA ASN A 61 38.71 2.38 -33.63
C ASN A 61 37.54 1.39 -33.74
N GLN A 62 37.25 0.63 -32.68
CA GLN A 62 36.08 -0.26 -32.64
C GLN A 62 34.84 0.53 -32.21
N GLU A 63 33.83 0.56 -33.08
CA GLU A 63 32.51 1.06 -32.72
C GLU A 63 31.68 -0.08 -32.12
N GLN A 64 31.21 0.09 -30.88
CA GLN A 64 30.30 -0.87 -30.27
C GLN A 64 28.88 -0.65 -30.78
N LEU A 65 28.39 -1.56 -31.62
CA LEU A 65 27.08 -1.44 -32.30
C LEU A 65 25.91 -2.02 -31.48
N ASN A 66 26.16 -2.51 -30.27
CA ASN A 66 25.15 -3.22 -29.48
C ASN A 66 24.22 -2.24 -28.74
N ASN A 67 22.95 -2.20 -29.15
CA ASN A 67 21.95 -1.26 -28.63
C ASN A 67 20.87 -1.90 -27.74
N GLY A 68 21.05 -3.14 -27.25
CA GLY A 68 20.01 -3.75 -26.40
C GLY A 68 20.32 -5.05 -25.66
N THR A 69 21.18 -5.92 -26.17
CA THR A 69 21.47 -7.24 -25.56
C THR A 69 22.87 -7.28 -24.95
N GLN A 70 23.24 -8.34 -24.21
CA GLN A 70 24.62 -8.46 -23.70
C GLN A 70 25.63 -8.72 -24.83
N PHE A 71 25.21 -9.48 -25.85
CA PHE A 71 26.02 -9.92 -26.98
C PHE A 71 25.17 -9.95 -28.25
N ALA A 72 25.15 -8.85 -29.00
CA ALA A 72 24.82 -8.81 -30.43
C ALA A 72 25.02 -7.38 -30.99
N PRO A 73 25.98 -7.13 -31.90
CA PRO A 73 27.06 -8.04 -32.33
C PRO A 73 28.16 -8.21 -31.28
N ASP A 74 28.37 -7.21 -30.41
CA ASP A 74 29.53 -7.13 -29.52
C ASP A 74 29.14 -7.10 -28.03
N PHE A 75 30.13 -7.25 -27.14
CA PHE A 75 29.93 -7.16 -25.69
C PHE A 75 29.48 -5.77 -25.26
N ASN A 76 28.41 -5.67 -24.47
CA ASN A 76 27.95 -4.40 -23.90
C ASN A 76 28.39 -4.23 -22.43
N PRO A 77 29.27 -3.27 -22.09
CA PRO A 77 29.75 -3.05 -20.72
C PRO A 77 28.67 -2.50 -19.78
N ASN A 78 27.59 -1.92 -20.31
CA ASN A 78 26.50 -1.34 -19.52
C ASN A 78 25.45 -2.36 -19.08
N LYS A 79 25.60 -3.62 -19.51
CA LYS A 79 24.68 -4.72 -19.22
C LYS A 79 25.43 -5.81 -18.43
N LYS A 80 24.69 -6.55 -17.61
CA LYS A 80 25.23 -7.63 -16.76
C LYS A 80 25.40 -8.89 -17.62
N ALA A 81 26.61 -9.44 -17.67
CA ALA A 81 26.89 -10.74 -18.28
C ALA A 81 26.84 -11.85 -17.22
N ALA A 82 26.19 -12.96 -17.52
CA ALA A 82 26.18 -14.14 -16.65
C ALA A 82 27.59 -14.67 -16.42
N ALA A 83 27.91 -15.02 -15.18
CA ALA A 83 29.22 -15.49 -14.77
C ALA A 83 29.12 -16.75 -13.89
N LEU A 84 30.04 -17.68 -14.11
CA LEU A 84 30.19 -18.90 -13.33
C LEU A 84 31.68 -19.12 -13.02
N VAL A 85 32.00 -19.23 -11.73
CA VAL A 85 33.33 -19.57 -11.23
C VAL A 85 33.29 -20.98 -10.69
N THR A 86 34.21 -21.83 -11.16
CA THR A 86 34.42 -23.19 -10.61
C THR A 86 35.87 -23.39 -10.19
N VAL A 87 36.07 -24.19 -9.14
CA VAL A 87 37.40 -24.64 -8.68
C VAL A 87 37.33 -26.15 -8.55
N ASP A 88 38.21 -26.85 -9.27
CA ASP A 88 38.21 -28.33 -9.31
C ASP A 88 36.83 -28.90 -9.67
N GLU A 89 36.18 -28.24 -10.63
CA GLU A 89 34.83 -28.58 -11.14
C GLU A 89 33.69 -28.35 -10.14
N VAL A 90 33.99 -27.83 -8.94
CA VAL A 90 33.00 -27.42 -7.95
C VAL A 90 32.65 -25.94 -8.12
N GLU A 91 31.36 -25.64 -8.22
CA GLU A 91 30.84 -24.28 -8.33
C GLU A 91 31.15 -23.44 -7.08
N GLN A 92 31.81 -22.30 -7.29
CA GLN A 92 32.16 -21.36 -6.25
C GLN A 92 31.30 -20.11 -6.28
N VAL A 93 30.97 -19.57 -7.45
CA VAL A 93 30.09 -18.40 -7.56
C VAL A 93 29.31 -18.48 -8.86
N ARG A 94 28.01 -18.22 -8.78
CA ARG A 94 27.14 -17.99 -9.94
C ARG A 94 26.44 -16.66 -9.79
N GLY A 95 26.39 -15.90 -10.88
CA GLY A 95 25.69 -14.63 -10.94
C GLY A 95 26.11 -13.85 -12.17
N PHE A 96 26.67 -12.65 -11.97
CA PHE A 96 27.08 -11.78 -13.08
C PHE A 96 28.48 -11.20 -12.89
N VAL A 97 29.13 -10.89 -14.01
CA VAL A 97 30.41 -10.18 -14.05
C VAL A 97 30.23 -8.73 -14.48
N ARG A 98 31.04 -7.85 -13.92
CA ARG A 98 31.20 -6.46 -14.35
C ARG A 98 32.62 -6.24 -14.82
N LEU A 99 32.77 -5.62 -15.99
CA LEU A 99 34.02 -5.04 -16.44
C LEU A 99 34.16 -3.66 -15.79
N LEU A 100 35.18 -3.48 -14.97
CA LEU A 100 35.42 -2.25 -14.20
C LEU A 100 36.40 -1.32 -14.91
N ASN A 101 37.46 -1.89 -15.47
CA ASN A 101 38.51 -1.13 -16.12
C ASN A 101 39.22 -1.97 -17.19
N ILE A 102 39.85 -1.27 -18.13
CA ILE A 102 40.72 -1.86 -19.15
C ILE A 102 42.03 -1.11 -19.08
N SER A 103 43.12 -1.83 -18.85
CA SER A 103 44.45 -1.24 -18.83
C SER A 103 45.29 -1.75 -19.98
N VAL A 104 45.99 -0.83 -20.65
CA VAL A 104 46.98 -1.13 -21.67
C VAL A 104 48.35 -0.85 -21.06
N THR A 105 49.11 -1.92 -20.81
CA THR A 105 50.45 -1.78 -20.21
C THR A 105 51.40 -1.10 -21.18
N ARG A 106 52.55 -0.60 -20.69
CA ARG A 106 53.60 0.03 -21.53
C ARG A 106 54.15 -0.89 -22.63
N LYS A 107 53.93 -2.20 -22.52
CA LYS A 107 54.32 -3.20 -23.54
C LYS A 107 53.19 -3.53 -24.52
N GLY A 108 52.06 -2.83 -24.46
CA GLY A 108 50.89 -3.05 -25.31
C GLY A 108 50.04 -4.25 -24.90
N GLN A 109 50.29 -4.87 -23.74
CA GLN A 109 49.46 -5.97 -23.23
C GLN A 109 48.17 -5.40 -22.63
N ILE A 110 47.04 -5.98 -23.01
CA ILE A 110 45.71 -5.63 -22.51
C ILE A 110 45.43 -6.43 -21.24
N GLU A 111 44.90 -5.79 -20.21
CA GLU A 111 44.36 -6.43 -19.00
C GLU A 111 42.95 -5.90 -18.74
N TYR A 112 42.01 -6.81 -18.46
CA TYR A 112 40.66 -6.46 -18.06
C TYR A 112 40.50 -6.65 -16.56
N GLU A 113 40.02 -5.61 -15.89
CA GLU A 113 39.72 -5.63 -14.48
C GLU A 113 38.24 -5.94 -14.30
N VAL A 114 37.93 -7.07 -13.64
CA VAL A 114 36.56 -7.58 -13.52
C VAL A 114 36.20 -7.88 -12.06
N SER A 115 34.91 -7.78 -11.74
CA SER A 115 34.32 -8.25 -10.48
C SER A 115 33.15 -9.19 -10.74
N VAL A 116 33.07 -10.29 -9.98
CA VAL A 116 31.98 -11.26 -10.06
C VAL A 116 31.08 -11.10 -8.82
N HIS A 117 29.77 -11.04 -9.05
CA HIS A 117 28.75 -10.90 -8.02
C HIS A 117 27.75 -12.06 -8.12
N GLY A 118 27.27 -12.54 -6.98
CA GLY A 118 26.35 -13.66 -6.88
C GLY A 118 24.91 -13.33 -7.29
N GLU A 119 24.13 -14.36 -7.59
CA GLU A 119 22.70 -14.26 -7.96
C GLU A 119 21.85 -13.55 -6.89
N VAL A 120 22.09 -13.82 -5.61
CA VAL A 120 21.27 -13.19 -4.56
C VAL A 120 21.53 -11.69 -4.47
N ALA A 121 22.78 -11.27 -4.72
CA ALA A 121 23.16 -9.88 -4.86
C ALA A 121 22.39 -9.21 -6.00
N ASP A 122 22.27 -9.90 -7.13
CA ASP A 122 21.54 -9.40 -8.29
C ASP A 122 20.05 -9.23 -7.98
N LEU A 123 19.41 -10.21 -7.34
CA LEU A 123 18.03 -10.10 -6.87
C LEU A 123 17.83 -8.83 -6.03
N PHE A 124 18.62 -8.65 -4.97
CA PHE A 124 18.49 -7.49 -4.07
C PHE A 124 18.80 -6.16 -4.73
N ASN A 125 19.73 -6.13 -5.69
CA ASN A 125 19.98 -4.95 -6.50
C ASN A 125 18.80 -4.63 -7.42
N ARG A 126 18.16 -5.64 -8.02
CA ARG A 126 16.99 -5.46 -8.92
C ARG A 126 15.77 -4.92 -8.19
N ILE A 127 15.53 -5.37 -6.96
CA ILE A 127 14.38 -4.92 -6.14
C ILE A 127 14.73 -3.75 -5.21
N GLY A 128 15.95 -3.23 -5.28
CA GLY A 128 16.51 -2.29 -4.30
C GLY A 128 15.77 -0.97 -4.18
N SER A 129 15.29 -0.43 -5.31
CA SER A 129 14.50 0.82 -5.36
C SER A 129 13.02 0.60 -5.69
N SER A 130 12.61 -0.64 -5.98
CA SER A 130 11.24 -0.97 -6.35
C SER A 130 10.31 -0.94 -5.15
N ARG A 131 9.15 -0.32 -5.31
CA ARG A 131 8.13 -0.20 -4.26
C ARG A 131 7.13 -1.35 -4.30
N LEU A 132 6.54 -1.70 -3.15
CA LEU A 132 5.42 -2.64 -3.11
C LEU A 132 4.20 -2.13 -3.88
N SER A 133 4.02 -0.81 -3.97
CA SER A 133 2.94 -0.17 -4.74
C SER A 133 3.05 -0.36 -6.27
N GLU A 134 4.23 -0.76 -6.77
CA GLU A 134 4.43 -1.07 -8.20
C GLU A 134 3.93 -2.47 -8.57
N LEU A 135 3.66 -3.31 -7.58
CA LEU A 135 3.08 -4.64 -7.81
C LEU A 135 1.61 -4.49 -8.19
N ASN A 136 1.25 -5.03 -9.36
CA ASN A 136 -0.11 -4.93 -9.86
C ASN A 136 -1.01 -6.03 -9.25
N PHE A 137 -2.03 -5.62 -8.51
CA PHE A 137 -3.07 -6.49 -7.92
C PHE A 137 -4.48 -6.17 -8.44
N SER A 138 -4.63 -5.44 -9.54
CA SER A 138 -5.94 -5.01 -10.06
C SER A 138 -6.86 -6.17 -10.46
N THR A 139 -6.29 -7.36 -10.73
CA THR A 139 -7.05 -8.59 -10.98
C THR A 139 -7.88 -9.04 -9.77
N LEU A 140 -7.58 -8.54 -8.57
CA LEU A 140 -8.32 -8.82 -7.35
C LEU A 140 -9.48 -7.84 -7.11
N ASN A 141 -9.61 -6.80 -7.93
CA ASN A 141 -10.68 -5.82 -7.80
C ASN A 141 -12.06 -6.48 -7.92
N HIS A 142 -12.95 -6.18 -6.97
CA HIS A 142 -14.30 -6.74 -6.93
C HIS A 142 -15.24 -5.80 -6.17
N GLN A 143 -16.55 -6.04 -6.28
CA GLN A 143 -17.55 -5.27 -5.54
C GLN A 143 -17.61 -5.71 -4.07
N LEU A 144 -17.46 -4.77 -3.14
CA LEU A 144 -17.56 -5.03 -1.71
C LEU A 144 -18.98 -5.49 -1.37
N SER A 145 -19.13 -6.73 -0.97
CA SER A 145 -20.44 -7.28 -0.62
C SER A 145 -20.31 -8.34 0.46
N LYS A 146 -21.41 -8.61 1.16
CA LYS A 146 -21.49 -9.71 2.12
C LYS A 146 -21.15 -11.06 1.47
N THR A 147 -21.53 -11.24 0.21
CA THR A 147 -21.20 -12.45 -0.57
C THR A 147 -19.70 -12.53 -0.83
N ALA A 148 -19.09 -11.49 -1.40
CA ALA A 148 -17.64 -11.46 -1.66
C ALA A 148 -16.81 -11.66 -0.39
N ILE A 149 -17.23 -11.07 0.74
CA ILE A 149 -16.58 -11.28 2.04
C ILE A 149 -16.64 -12.75 2.46
N LYS A 150 -17.82 -13.37 2.41
CA LYS A 150 -18.00 -14.79 2.79
C LYS A 150 -17.24 -15.74 1.88
N ASP A 151 -17.32 -15.53 0.57
CA ASP A 151 -16.64 -16.35 -0.43
C ASP A 151 -15.12 -16.29 -0.22
N SER A 152 -14.61 -15.12 0.18
CA SER A 152 -13.18 -14.94 0.45
C SER A 152 -12.63 -15.82 1.55
N TRP A 153 -13.46 -16.33 2.46
CA TRP A 153 -13.01 -17.23 3.54
C TRP A 153 -12.64 -18.63 3.04
N ALA A 154 -13.04 -18.98 1.81
CA ALA A 154 -12.62 -20.21 1.13
C ALA A 154 -11.43 -19.98 0.18
N HIS A 155 -10.97 -18.74 -0.01
CA HIS A 155 -9.84 -18.43 -0.87
C HIS A 155 -8.52 -18.96 -0.30
N THR A 156 -7.56 -19.16 -1.19
CA THR A 156 -6.17 -19.51 -0.91
C THR A 156 -5.23 -18.63 -1.73
N CYS A 157 -3.91 -18.75 -1.54
CA CYS A 157 -2.94 -18.08 -2.41
C CYS A 157 -2.99 -18.56 -3.88
N ASP A 158 -3.59 -19.72 -4.14
CA ASP A 158 -3.69 -20.33 -5.47
C ASP A 158 -5.06 -20.07 -6.11
N SER A 159 -6.09 -19.73 -5.30
CA SER A 159 -7.46 -19.47 -5.75
C SER A 159 -8.06 -18.27 -5.01
N GLY A 160 -8.47 -17.23 -5.74
CA GLY A 160 -9.06 -16.01 -5.17
C GLY A 160 -8.03 -15.00 -4.64
N GLN A 161 -6.96 -15.44 -3.98
CA GLN A 161 -5.76 -14.63 -3.65
C GLN A 161 -5.97 -13.43 -2.71
N TYR A 162 -7.17 -13.24 -2.17
CA TYR A 162 -7.46 -12.30 -1.09
C TYR A 162 -8.42 -12.91 -0.08
N VAL A 163 -8.44 -12.39 1.14
CA VAL A 163 -9.40 -12.75 2.18
C VAL A 163 -9.84 -11.51 2.96
N TYR A 164 -11.06 -11.49 3.46
CA TYR A 164 -11.53 -10.51 4.44
C TYR A 164 -11.49 -11.11 5.85
N PRO A 165 -10.37 -10.98 6.58
CA PRO A 165 -10.24 -11.54 7.91
C PRO A 165 -11.09 -10.78 8.93
N MET A 166 -11.60 -11.49 9.93
CA MET A 166 -12.31 -10.91 11.08
C MET A 166 -11.29 -10.36 12.09
N ILE A 167 -10.67 -9.22 11.78
CA ILE A 167 -9.72 -8.54 12.66
C ILE A 167 -10.47 -7.46 13.44
N TYR A 168 -10.55 -7.59 14.77
CA TYR A 168 -11.16 -6.55 15.61
C TYR A 168 -10.26 -5.32 15.62
N ARG A 169 -10.84 -4.16 15.26
CA ARG A 169 -10.12 -2.88 15.14
C ARG A 169 -10.77 -1.78 15.99
N GLY A 170 -11.44 -2.16 17.08
CA GLY A 170 -12.10 -1.22 17.99
C GLY A 170 -13.54 -0.86 17.60
N GLN A 171 -14.27 -1.75 16.92
CA GLN A 171 -15.65 -1.48 16.49
C GLN A 171 -16.61 -1.19 17.67
N ARG A 172 -17.53 -0.23 17.48
CA ARG A 172 -18.33 0.47 18.52
C ARG A 172 -19.44 -0.34 19.20
N ASN A 173 -19.80 -1.53 18.71
CA ASN A 173 -20.94 -2.30 19.25
C ASN A 173 -20.46 -3.48 20.12
N LEU A 174 -20.44 -3.28 21.44
CA LEU A 174 -20.00 -4.28 22.43
C LEU A 174 -21.11 -5.26 22.87
N ILE A 175 -22.37 -5.02 22.49
CA ILE A 175 -23.52 -5.74 23.06
C ILE A 175 -23.99 -6.89 22.15
N ASP A 176 -23.80 -6.77 20.83
CA ASP A 176 -23.97 -7.86 19.86
C ASP A 176 -22.84 -7.75 18.83
N ILE A 177 -21.96 -8.76 18.72
CA ILE A 177 -20.86 -8.79 17.75
C ILE A 177 -21.44 -9.08 16.34
N VAL A 178 -22.20 -8.13 15.80
CA VAL A 178 -22.72 -8.16 14.44
C VAL A 178 -21.76 -7.39 13.55
N TRP A 179 -21.00 -8.12 12.74
CA TRP A 179 -20.06 -7.52 11.80
C TRP A 179 -20.79 -6.95 10.58
N SER A 180 -20.57 -5.67 10.33
CA SER A 180 -21.08 -4.98 9.14
C SER A 180 -20.07 -5.08 7.98
N VAL A 181 -20.54 -4.95 6.74
CA VAL A 181 -19.71 -5.13 5.54
C VAL A 181 -18.56 -4.12 5.48
N ASP A 182 -18.82 -2.90 5.92
CA ASP A 182 -17.91 -1.76 6.03
C ASP A 182 -16.84 -1.92 7.14
N GLU A 183 -17.00 -2.90 8.03
CA GLU A 183 -16.01 -3.19 9.09
C GLU A 183 -14.90 -4.13 8.60
N PHE A 184 -15.12 -4.83 7.48
CA PHE A 184 -14.13 -5.73 6.90
C PHE A 184 -13.14 -4.97 6.02
N ARG A 185 -11.86 -5.36 6.13
CA ARG A 185 -10.79 -4.88 5.24
C ARG A 185 -10.14 -6.07 4.54
N PRO A 186 -9.81 -5.96 3.25
CA PRO A 186 -9.19 -7.08 2.56
C PRO A 186 -7.76 -7.32 3.06
N ALA A 187 -7.28 -8.53 2.85
CA ALA A 187 -5.90 -8.95 3.05
C ALA A 187 -5.45 -9.73 1.81
N ILE A 188 -4.19 -9.61 1.44
CA ILE A 188 -3.58 -10.37 0.33
C ILE A 188 -2.71 -11.47 0.94
N PHE A 189 -2.69 -12.67 0.35
CA PHE A 189 -1.76 -13.71 0.83
C PHE A 189 -0.30 -13.29 0.60
N ALA A 190 0.55 -13.46 1.60
CA ALA A 190 1.97 -13.07 1.54
C ALA A 190 2.70 -13.76 0.38
N LYS A 191 2.30 -15.00 0.06
CA LYS A 191 2.78 -15.76 -1.10
C LYS A 191 2.60 -15.00 -2.42
N ASN A 192 1.43 -14.41 -2.67
CA ASN A 192 1.18 -13.67 -3.91
C ASN A 192 2.03 -12.40 -4.01
N VAL A 193 2.38 -11.77 -2.87
CA VAL A 193 3.32 -10.64 -2.85
C VAL A 193 4.73 -11.10 -3.19
N VAL A 194 5.23 -12.15 -2.52
CA VAL A 194 6.56 -12.73 -2.80
C VAL A 194 6.67 -13.18 -4.26
N ASP A 195 5.67 -13.88 -4.80
CA ASP A 195 5.68 -14.34 -6.19
C ASP A 195 5.78 -13.19 -7.18
N LYS A 196 5.03 -12.10 -6.95
CA LYS A 196 5.10 -10.93 -7.83
C LYS A 196 6.44 -10.21 -7.71
N ILE A 197 7.04 -10.14 -6.53
CA ILE A 197 8.40 -9.59 -6.35
C ILE A 197 9.42 -10.40 -7.16
N PHE A 198 9.42 -11.73 -6.99
CA PHE A 198 10.34 -12.61 -7.73
C PHE A 198 10.12 -12.54 -9.24
N THR A 199 8.86 -12.59 -9.68
CA THR A 199 8.50 -12.49 -11.11
C THR A 199 8.92 -11.14 -11.70
N ALA A 200 8.66 -10.03 -11.02
CA ALA A 200 9.11 -8.69 -11.45
C ALA A 200 10.64 -8.58 -11.49
N ALA A 201 11.32 -9.25 -10.55
CA ALA A 201 12.77 -9.38 -10.54
C ALA A 201 13.31 -10.38 -11.58
N GLY A 202 12.47 -11.10 -12.33
CA GLY A 202 12.90 -12.14 -13.26
C GLY A 202 13.61 -13.31 -12.57
N TYR A 203 13.32 -13.54 -11.29
CA TYR A 203 13.81 -14.64 -10.49
C TYR A 203 12.71 -15.68 -10.24
N SER A 204 13.13 -16.89 -9.95
CA SER A 204 12.28 -17.94 -9.40
C SER A 204 12.93 -18.54 -8.15
N TYR A 205 12.17 -19.34 -7.42
CA TYR A 205 12.71 -20.17 -6.34
C TYR A 205 12.18 -21.59 -6.47
N THR A 206 12.90 -22.54 -5.88
CA THR A 206 12.60 -23.97 -6.03
C THR A 206 11.26 -24.36 -5.41
N SER A 207 10.67 -25.46 -5.90
CA SER A 207 9.40 -25.97 -5.40
C SER A 207 9.44 -26.35 -3.92
N ASP A 208 10.61 -26.74 -3.41
CA ASP A 208 10.87 -27.12 -2.01
C ASP A 208 11.34 -25.94 -1.12
N SER A 209 11.26 -24.70 -1.62
CA SER A 209 11.52 -23.50 -0.81
C SER A 209 10.39 -23.21 0.18
N PHE A 210 10.73 -22.57 1.31
CA PHE A 210 9.84 -22.20 2.41
C PHE A 210 8.55 -21.52 1.97
N PHE A 211 8.63 -20.65 0.98
CA PHE A 211 7.47 -19.91 0.49
C PHE A 211 6.39 -20.80 -0.14
N ASN A 212 6.71 -22.05 -0.49
CA ASN A 212 5.76 -23.02 -1.00
C ASN A 212 5.16 -23.93 0.09
N THR A 213 5.57 -23.80 1.34
CA THR A 213 5.03 -24.59 2.46
C THR A 213 3.57 -24.20 2.77
N ASP A 214 2.79 -25.16 3.26
CA ASP A 214 1.39 -24.92 3.69
C ASP A 214 1.29 -23.84 4.76
N PHE A 215 2.32 -23.70 5.60
CA PHE A 215 2.39 -22.65 6.61
C PHE A 215 2.47 -21.28 5.95
N PHE A 216 3.46 -21.05 5.06
CA PHE A 216 3.65 -19.75 4.44
C PHE A 216 2.48 -19.37 3.52
N LYS A 217 1.93 -20.33 2.79
CA LYS A 217 0.77 -20.14 1.90
C LYS A 217 -0.49 -19.64 2.63
N LYS A 218 -0.60 -19.81 3.95
CA LYS A 218 -1.71 -19.32 4.77
C LYS A 218 -1.50 -17.92 5.34
N LEU A 219 -0.27 -17.38 5.28
CA LEU A 219 0.01 -16.05 5.80
C LEU A 219 -0.65 -14.98 4.94
N ILE A 220 -1.24 -14.00 5.61
CA ILE A 220 -1.94 -12.88 4.99
C ILE A 220 -1.35 -11.56 5.46
N ILE A 221 -1.37 -10.57 4.57
CA ILE A 221 -0.99 -9.20 4.85
C ILE A 221 -2.29 -8.41 4.89
N PRO A 222 -2.75 -7.96 6.07
CA PRO A 222 -3.92 -7.11 6.18
C PRO A 222 -3.71 -5.78 5.47
N PHE A 223 -4.78 -5.16 4.98
CA PHE A 223 -4.70 -3.78 4.47
C PHE A 223 -4.07 -2.88 5.54
N PRO A 224 -2.95 -2.18 5.23
CA PRO A 224 -2.14 -1.51 6.23
C PRO A 224 -2.78 -0.21 6.75
N GLY A 225 -3.76 0.34 6.03
CA GLY A 225 -4.56 1.50 6.44
C GLY A 225 -6.07 1.27 6.34
N TYR A 226 -6.79 2.32 5.97
CA TYR A 226 -8.18 2.22 5.53
C TYR A 226 -8.19 2.06 4.02
N PRO A 227 -8.96 1.12 3.46
CA PRO A 227 -9.62 1.32 2.18
C PRO A 227 -9.92 2.79 1.87
N GLN A 228 -9.42 3.30 0.75
CA GLN A 228 -9.73 4.67 0.31
C GLN A 228 -10.38 4.66 -1.07
N ILE A 229 -11.47 5.41 -1.21
CA ILE A 229 -12.00 5.75 -2.53
C ILE A 229 -11.03 6.71 -3.24
N ASP A 230 -10.98 6.62 -4.57
CA ASP A 230 -10.18 7.56 -5.35
C ASP A 230 -10.80 8.97 -5.33
N GLU A 231 -9.99 9.96 -5.70
CA GLU A 231 -10.36 11.36 -5.67
C GLU A 231 -11.54 11.68 -6.60
N ALA A 232 -11.62 11.01 -7.74
CA ALA A 232 -12.73 11.17 -8.68
C ALA A 232 -14.07 10.71 -8.07
N THR A 233 -14.06 9.57 -7.37
CA THR A 233 -15.22 9.02 -6.68
C THR A 233 -15.63 9.90 -5.50
N ALA A 234 -14.67 10.41 -4.72
CA ALA A 234 -14.95 11.35 -3.64
C ALA A 234 -15.57 12.66 -4.17
N THR A 235 -14.98 13.21 -5.23
CA THR A 235 -15.45 14.44 -5.89
C THR A 235 -16.84 14.27 -6.48
N GLY A 236 -17.13 13.14 -7.12
CA GLY A 236 -18.46 12.82 -7.66
C GLY A 236 -19.56 12.65 -6.61
N ARG A 237 -19.22 12.63 -5.32
CA ARG A 237 -20.19 12.60 -4.20
C ARG A 237 -20.29 13.92 -3.46
N ALA A 238 -19.48 14.89 -3.85
CA ALA A 238 -19.45 16.19 -3.21
C ALA A 238 -20.60 17.06 -3.75
N VAL A 239 -21.36 17.64 -2.82
CA VAL A 239 -22.33 18.69 -3.10
C VAL A 239 -22.02 19.92 -2.25
N ARG A 240 -22.25 21.10 -2.82
CA ARG A 240 -22.36 22.38 -2.13
C ARG A 240 -23.55 23.13 -2.72
N ALA A 241 -24.60 23.31 -1.92
CA ALA A 241 -25.84 23.96 -2.34
C ALA A 241 -26.17 25.15 -1.43
N ARG A 242 -26.85 26.15 -1.96
CA ARG A 242 -27.31 27.34 -1.23
C ARG A 242 -28.78 27.61 -1.37
N ARG A 243 -29.25 28.53 -0.52
CA ARG A 243 -30.54 29.19 -0.63
C ARG A 243 -30.44 30.44 -1.51
N THR A 244 -31.29 30.58 -2.53
CA THR A 244 -31.27 31.76 -3.43
C THR A 244 -32.10 32.95 -2.96
N ALA A 245 -32.99 32.75 -1.99
CA ALA A 245 -33.80 33.80 -1.39
C ALA A 245 -34.28 33.41 0.01
N GLY A 246 -34.48 34.41 0.89
CA GLY A 246 -34.98 34.15 2.24
C GLY A 246 -36.31 33.40 2.25
N VAL A 247 -36.49 32.48 3.19
CA VAL A 247 -37.69 31.63 3.30
C VAL A 247 -38.02 31.29 4.75
N ASN A 248 -39.31 31.21 5.07
CA ASN A 248 -39.73 30.70 6.37
C ASN A 248 -39.65 29.18 6.37
N ILE A 249 -38.92 28.62 7.35
CA ILE A 249 -38.74 27.17 7.50
C ILE A 249 -39.66 26.64 8.60
N ASN A 250 -40.14 25.41 8.41
CA ASN A 250 -41.03 24.75 9.34
C ASN A 250 -40.29 23.69 10.14
N LYS A 251 -40.65 23.56 11.43
CA LYS A 251 -40.15 22.49 12.29
C LYS A 251 -40.37 21.12 11.65
N GLY A 252 -39.34 20.28 11.70
CA GLY A 252 -39.37 18.89 11.26
C GLY A 252 -39.45 18.68 9.75
N GLN A 253 -39.40 19.74 8.94
CA GLN A 253 -39.34 19.66 7.48
C GLN A 253 -37.90 19.84 6.98
N PRO A 254 -37.51 19.15 5.88
CA PRO A 254 -36.23 19.41 5.20
C PRO A 254 -36.10 20.89 4.82
N ILE A 255 -34.92 21.45 5.05
CA ILE A 255 -34.56 22.79 4.60
C ILE A 255 -34.14 22.72 3.13
N ILE A 256 -34.74 23.58 2.30
CA ILE A 256 -34.51 23.57 0.85
C ILE A 256 -33.40 24.55 0.47
N PHE A 257 -32.28 23.99 -0.03
CA PHE A 257 -31.21 24.71 -0.71
C PHE A 257 -31.38 24.48 -2.22
N ASN A 258 -31.81 25.52 -2.93
CA ASN A 258 -32.38 25.44 -4.28
C ASN A 258 -31.43 25.90 -5.39
N ASP A 259 -30.13 25.98 -5.12
CA ASP A 259 -29.09 26.26 -6.10
C ASP A 259 -27.81 25.52 -5.73
N ASP A 260 -27.41 24.61 -6.60
CA ASP A 260 -26.27 23.70 -6.47
C ASP A 260 -25.34 23.78 -7.70
N SER A 261 -25.49 24.82 -8.52
CA SER A 261 -24.84 24.85 -9.85
C SER A 261 -24.38 26.24 -10.28
N SER A 262 -24.77 27.30 -9.59
CA SER A 262 -24.17 28.61 -9.81
C SER A 262 -22.71 28.67 -9.33
N ALA A 263 -21.98 29.71 -9.73
CA ALA A 263 -20.54 29.83 -9.44
C ALA A 263 -20.24 29.70 -7.94
N GLY A 264 -19.42 28.71 -7.57
CA GLY A 264 -19.08 28.39 -6.17
C GLY A 264 -19.95 27.31 -5.52
N TYR A 265 -20.96 26.82 -6.24
CA TYR A 265 -21.87 25.75 -5.85
C TYR A 265 -21.79 24.62 -6.88
N TYR A 266 -21.96 23.39 -6.43
CA TYR A 266 -21.79 22.21 -7.29
C TYR A 266 -22.59 21.02 -6.77
N ASP A 267 -23.08 20.20 -7.70
CA ASP A 267 -23.52 18.84 -7.47
C ASP A 267 -22.84 17.93 -8.50
N ASN A 268 -21.62 17.49 -8.17
CA ASN A 268 -20.75 16.81 -9.13
C ASN A 268 -21.30 15.45 -9.60
N GLY A 269 -22.22 14.86 -8.82
CA GLY A 269 -22.79 13.54 -9.11
C GLY A 269 -24.28 13.52 -9.38
N GLY A 270 -24.96 14.67 -9.35
CA GLY A 270 -26.43 14.69 -9.43
C GLY A 270 -27.10 14.04 -8.22
N ASN A 271 -26.46 14.12 -7.05
CA ASN A 271 -26.94 13.48 -5.82
C ASN A 271 -27.88 14.38 -5.01
N TRP A 272 -27.98 15.67 -5.33
CA TRP A 272 -28.78 16.66 -4.61
C TRP A 272 -30.08 16.97 -5.33
N ASP A 273 -31.18 17.00 -4.58
CA ASP A 273 -32.48 17.44 -5.08
C ASP A 273 -32.81 18.84 -4.54
N THR A 274 -32.62 19.84 -5.41
CA THR A 274 -32.92 21.26 -5.15
C THR A 274 -34.38 21.56 -4.79
N ALA A 275 -35.33 20.67 -5.11
CA ALA A 275 -36.74 20.85 -4.80
C ALA A 275 -37.09 20.34 -3.40
N SER A 276 -36.39 19.29 -2.92
CA SER A 276 -36.67 18.67 -1.62
C SER A 276 -35.63 18.98 -0.54
N GLY A 277 -34.44 19.49 -0.91
CA GLY A 277 -33.36 19.78 0.04
C GLY A 277 -32.68 18.52 0.58
N LYS A 278 -32.55 17.49 -0.26
CA LYS A 278 -32.08 16.17 0.14
C LYS A 278 -30.93 15.69 -0.74
N TYR A 279 -29.92 15.12 -0.10
CA TYR A 279 -28.84 14.39 -0.76
C TYR A 279 -29.17 12.90 -0.80
N THR A 280 -29.14 12.26 -1.96
CA THR A 280 -29.36 10.81 -2.12
C THR A 280 -28.01 10.09 -2.16
N SER A 281 -27.74 9.20 -1.21
CA SER A 281 -26.49 8.45 -1.19
C SER A 281 -26.38 7.51 -2.41
N PRO A 282 -25.39 7.67 -3.31
CA PRO A 282 -25.24 6.82 -4.49
C PRO A 282 -24.69 5.42 -4.18
N VAL A 283 -24.31 5.14 -2.94
CA VAL A 283 -23.66 3.91 -2.50
C VAL A 283 -24.14 3.45 -1.13
N GLY A 284 -23.98 2.15 -0.82
CA GLY A 284 -24.33 1.58 0.48
C GLY A 284 -23.23 1.74 1.52
N GLY A 285 -23.53 2.03 2.79
CA GLY A 285 -22.54 2.03 3.87
C GLY A 285 -21.40 3.04 3.71
N ALA A 286 -21.60 4.10 2.91
CA ALA A 286 -20.64 5.19 2.84
C ALA A 286 -20.87 6.15 4.00
N ARG A 287 -19.78 6.75 4.46
CA ARG A 287 -19.81 7.80 5.47
C ARG A 287 -19.68 9.16 4.80
N TYR A 288 -20.49 10.10 5.25
CA TYR A 288 -20.50 11.46 4.76
C TYR A 288 -20.19 12.44 5.88
N SER A 289 -19.60 13.57 5.51
CA SER A 289 -19.62 14.77 6.32
C SER A 289 -20.70 15.71 5.82
N VAL A 290 -21.49 16.26 6.74
CA VAL A 290 -22.49 17.30 6.47
C VAL A 290 -22.04 18.59 7.16
N GLN A 291 -21.78 19.62 6.34
CA GLN A 291 -21.43 20.96 6.79
C GLN A 291 -22.57 21.92 6.46
N ASN A 292 -22.84 22.89 7.33
CA ASN A 292 -23.85 23.91 7.08
C ASN A 292 -23.41 25.25 7.64
N GLU A 293 -23.88 26.32 7.00
CA GLU A 293 -23.87 27.68 7.53
C GLU A 293 -25.27 28.26 7.28
N LEU A 294 -26.06 28.35 8.35
CA LEU A 294 -27.46 28.76 8.29
C LEU A 294 -27.62 30.14 8.92
N ASP A 295 -27.85 31.14 8.09
CA ASP A 295 -28.20 32.48 8.57
C ASP A 295 -29.69 32.54 8.87
N ILE A 296 -30.04 32.75 10.13
CA ILE A 296 -31.43 32.72 10.58
C ILE A 296 -31.87 34.03 11.25
N ALA A 297 -33.17 34.31 11.15
CA ALA A 297 -33.87 35.31 11.94
C ALA A 297 -35.13 34.70 12.55
N ILE A 298 -35.31 34.85 13.86
CA ILE A 298 -36.47 34.37 14.62
C ILE A 298 -37.28 35.56 15.12
N THR A 299 -38.54 35.63 14.70
CA THR A 299 -39.48 36.71 15.06
C THR A 299 -40.77 36.13 15.64
N GLY A 300 -41.66 37.00 16.16
CA GLY A 300 -42.97 36.63 16.73
C GLY A 300 -42.97 36.37 18.25
N LEU A 301 -41.79 36.22 18.86
CA LEU A 301 -41.65 35.99 20.30
C LEU A 301 -41.48 37.29 21.08
N SER A 302 -42.22 37.44 22.19
CA SER A 302 -42.03 38.54 23.13
C SER A 302 -40.65 38.47 23.79
N SER A 303 -39.84 39.52 23.65
CA SER A 303 -38.53 39.64 24.31
C SER A 303 -38.63 39.76 25.83
N ALA A 304 -39.78 40.17 26.37
CA ALA A 304 -40.02 40.15 27.82
C ALA A 304 -40.22 38.72 28.36
N THR A 305 -40.84 37.84 27.57
CA THR A 305 -41.09 36.44 27.96
C THR A 305 -39.91 35.54 27.63
N TYR A 306 -39.28 35.79 26.48
CA TYR A 306 -38.19 35.01 25.90
C TYR A 306 -37.02 35.95 25.54
N PRO A 307 -36.28 36.49 26.53
CA PRO A 307 -35.19 37.44 26.27
C PRO A 307 -33.98 36.79 25.60
N THR A 308 -33.81 35.48 25.80
CA THR A 308 -32.76 34.69 25.17
C THR A 308 -33.36 33.39 24.67
N ILE A 309 -33.07 33.06 23.42
CA ILE A 309 -33.59 31.87 22.75
C ILE A 309 -32.47 31.14 22.02
N GLU A 310 -32.69 29.87 21.70
CA GLU A 310 -31.76 29.05 20.93
C GLU A 310 -32.55 28.24 19.91
N ALA A 311 -32.05 28.12 18.67
CA ALA A 311 -32.58 27.21 17.67
C ALA A 311 -31.71 25.97 17.57
N LEU A 312 -32.35 24.80 17.55
CA LEU A 312 -31.70 23.52 17.38
C LEU A 312 -32.04 22.96 15.99
N PHE A 313 -31.03 22.51 15.28
CA PHE A 313 -31.12 21.84 13.99
C PHE A 313 -30.59 20.41 14.10
N GLY A 314 -30.92 19.58 13.13
CA GLY A 314 -30.45 18.20 13.08
C GLY A 314 -30.22 17.71 11.66
N VAL A 315 -29.24 16.82 11.53
CA VAL A 315 -29.03 16.00 10.34
C VAL A 315 -29.83 14.72 10.48
N TYR A 316 -30.51 14.34 9.40
CA TYR A 316 -31.34 13.15 9.30
C TYR A 316 -30.87 12.28 8.15
N VAL A 317 -30.95 10.96 8.33
CA VAL A 317 -30.78 9.96 7.26
C VAL A 317 -32.07 9.16 7.17
N ASP A 318 -32.79 9.30 6.06
CA ASP A 318 -34.06 8.60 5.80
C ASP A 318 -35.08 8.80 6.93
N GLY A 319 -35.13 10.03 7.46
CA GLY A 319 -35.99 10.41 8.58
C GLY A 319 -35.48 10.02 9.98
N ARG A 320 -34.39 9.26 10.09
CA ARG A 320 -33.72 8.96 11.38
C ARG A 320 -32.82 10.13 11.78
N PHE A 321 -33.00 10.66 12.98
CA PHE A 321 -32.10 11.66 13.56
C PHE A 321 -30.70 11.07 13.77
N ILE A 322 -29.67 11.79 13.33
CA ILE A 322 -28.26 11.42 13.48
C ILE A 322 -27.64 12.23 14.61
N GLU A 323 -27.50 13.54 14.39
CA GLU A 323 -26.83 14.45 15.31
C GLU A 323 -27.39 15.86 15.14
N GLY A 324 -27.38 16.62 16.23
CA GLY A 324 -27.93 17.98 16.29
C GLY A 324 -26.85 19.02 16.49
N PHE A 325 -27.12 20.23 16.00
CA PHE A 325 -26.26 21.40 16.16
C PHE A 325 -27.15 22.62 16.43
N SER A 326 -26.64 23.63 17.13
CA SER A 326 -27.46 24.75 17.59
C SER A 326 -26.87 26.11 17.24
N SER A 327 -27.72 27.13 17.25
CA SER A 327 -27.32 28.53 17.12
C SER A 327 -26.52 29.05 18.32
N GLY A 328 -26.45 28.28 19.42
CA GLY A 328 -26.16 28.82 20.73
C GLY A 328 -27.20 29.86 21.18
N PRO A 329 -26.97 30.52 22.33
CA PRO A 329 -27.88 31.54 22.84
C PRO A 329 -27.89 32.80 21.98
N MET A 330 -29.08 33.21 21.56
CA MET A 330 -29.33 34.43 20.81
C MET A 330 -30.15 35.41 21.66
N THR A 331 -29.76 36.68 21.65
CA THR A 331 -30.57 37.75 22.24
C THR A 331 -31.80 38.02 21.39
N ASN A 332 -32.99 37.91 21.97
CA ASN A 332 -34.23 38.29 21.32
C ASN A 332 -34.53 39.77 21.53
N ASN A 333 -34.27 40.59 20.51
CA ASN A 333 -34.44 42.03 20.61
C ASN A 333 -35.89 42.46 20.34
N PRO A 334 -36.37 43.52 21.00
CA PRO A 334 -37.64 44.14 20.63
C PRO A 334 -37.64 44.53 19.15
N VAL A 335 -38.76 44.28 18.45
CA VAL A 335 -38.99 44.60 17.02
C VAL A 335 -38.20 43.75 16.02
N THR A 336 -36.88 43.60 16.18
CA THR A 336 -36.03 42.91 15.21
C THR A 336 -35.94 41.39 15.41
N GLY A 337 -36.30 40.89 16.60
CA GLY A 337 -36.19 39.46 16.93
C GLY A 337 -34.75 39.03 17.24
N ALA A 338 -34.47 37.74 17.08
CA ALA A 338 -33.15 37.16 17.29
C ALA A 338 -32.53 36.72 15.95
N GLU A 339 -31.24 36.95 15.75
CA GLU A 339 -30.52 36.52 14.54
C GLU A 339 -29.22 35.81 14.91
N ALA A 340 -28.82 34.83 14.08
CA ALA A 340 -27.53 34.16 14.20
C ALA A 340 -27.12 33.49 12.89
N THR A 341 -25.81 33.26 12.75
CA THR A 341 -25.23 32.31 11.79
C THR A 341 -24.97 30.99 12.52
N VAL A 342 -25.62 29.92 12.06
CA VAL A 342 -25.55 28.60 12.69
C VAL A 342 -24.65 27.70 11.87
N THR A 343 -23.47 27.39 12.40
CA THR A 343 -22.52 26.47 11.75
C THR A 343 -22.64 25.07 12.33
N GLY A 344 -22.74 24.07 11.46
CA GLY A 344 -22.74 22.65 11.85
C GLY A 344 -21.69 21.88 11.04
N TYR A 345 -20.93 20.99 11.70
CA TYR A 345 -20.03 20.05 11.03
C TYR A 345 -20.14 18.67 11.67
N ILE A 346 -20.74 17.72 10.95
CA ILE A 346 -20.94 16.35 11.40
C ILE A 346 -20.22 15.42 10.43
N VAL A 347 -19.30 14.59 10.91
CA VAL A 347 -18.40 13.74 10.09
C VAL A 347 -18.75 12.25 10.07
N GLU A 348 -19.70 11.82 10.90
CA GLU A 348 -20.11 10.42 11.05
C GLU A 348 -21.55 10.19 10.55
N VAL A 349 -21.88 10.69 9.36
CA VAL A 349 -23.22 10.47 8.75
C VAL A 349 -23.18 9.23 7.86
N ASP A 350 -23.51 8.07 8.43
CA ASP A 350 -23.61 6.82 7.67
C ASP A 350 -24.93 6.75 6.88
N ALA A 351 -24.85 6.52 5.57
CA ALA A 351 -26.02 6.35 4.71
C ALA A 351 -25.85 5.15 3.75
N ASN A 352 -26.94 4.38 3.58
CA ASN A 352 -26.99 3.29 2.61
C ASN A 352 -27.45 3.77 1.23
N LEU A 353 -27.39 2.87 0.25
CA LEU A 353 -27.75 3.13 -1.13
C LEU A 353 -29.18 3.68 -1.19
N ASN A 354 -29.36 4.81 -1.85
CA ASN A 354 -30.61 5.55 -2.00
C ASN A 354 -31.20 6.15 -0.72
N GLN A 355 -30.53 6.03 0.44
CA GLN A 355 -30.96 6.75 1.63
C GLN A 355 -30.68 8.24 1.47
N GLN A 356 -31.61 9.05 1.98
CA GLN A 356 -31.57 10.50 1.82
C GLN A 356 -31.02 11.18 3.08
N ILE A 357 -30.07 12.09 2.91
CA ILE A 357 -29.51 12.94 3.96
C ILE A 357 -30.15 14.33 3.84
N ASP A 358 -30.63 14.87 4.95
CA ASP A 358 -31.24 16.21 4.97
C ASP A 358 -31.05 16.92 6.33
N VAL A 359 -31.25 18.24 6.34
CA VAL A 359 -31.15 19.09 7.55
C VAL A 359 -32.50 19.70 7.87
N ARG A 360 -32.88 19.69 9.15
CA ARG A 360 -34.18 20.19 9.63
C ARG A 360 -34.03 21.07 10.85
N LEU A 361 -34.94 22.04 10.99
CA LEU A 361 -35.20 22.69 12.27
C LEU A 361 -35.85 21.68 13.22
N ILE A 362 -35.22 21.43 14.38
CA ILE A 362 -35.77 20.56 15.42
C ILE A 362 -36.75 21.35 16.27
N ASP A 363 -36.29 22.42 16.91
CA ASP A 363 -37.10 23.21 17.83
C ASP A 363 -36.42 24.54 18.17
N VAL A 364 -37.22 25.49 18.65
CA VAL A 364 -36.76 26.73 19.28
C VAL A 364 -36.99 26.62 20.79
N PHE A 365 -35.98 26.99 21.55
CA PHE A 365 -35.97 26.85 23.01
C PHE A 365 -35.81 28.20 23.68
N LYS A 366 -36.43 28.34 24.85
CA LYS A 366 -36.02 29.35 25.81
C LYS A 366 -34.66 28.96 26.36
N PHE A 367 -33.72 29.90 26.32
CA PHE A 367 -32.40 29.75 26.90
C PHE A 367 -32.33 30.55 28.20
N ASN A 368 -31.94 29.91 29.29
CA ASN A 368 -31.65 30.58 30.57
C ASN A 368 -30.13 30.80 30.69
N THR A 369 -29.63 31.34 31.79
CA THR A 369 -28.23 31.74 31.96
C THR A 369 -27.18 30.66 31.66
N ILE A 370 -27.51 29.37 31.81
CA ILE A 370 -26.55 28.25 31.73
C ILE A 370 -27.03 27.08 30.87
N SER A 371 -28.29 27.06 30.42
CA SER A 371 -28.80 25.95 29.62
C SER A 371 -30.09 26.28 28.86
N LYS A 372 -30.31 25.48 27.82
CA LYS A 372 -31.62 25.25 27.21
C LYS A 372 -32.62 24.82 28.28
N SER A 373 -33.73 25.53 28.43
CA SER A 373 -34.67 25.33 29.55
C SER A 373 -35.99 24.69 29.12
N THR A 374 -36.69 25.26 28.14
CA THR A 374 -38.01 24.76 27.70
C THR A 374 -38.20 24.93 26.21
N VAL A 375 -38.88 23.97 25.57
CA VAL A 375 -39.34 24.10 24.18
C VAL A 375 -40.37 25.22 24.09
N ILE A 376 -40.21 26.12 23.12
CA ILE A 376 -41.23 27.10 22.77
C ILE A 376 -42.14 26.43 21.73
N ALA A 377 -43.38 26.14 22.09
CA ALA A 377 -44.25 25.30 21.27
C ALA A 377 -44.76 25.98 19.99
N SER A 378 -44.98 27.30 20.03
CA SER A 378 -45.56 28.07 18.93
C SER A 378 -45.31 29.58 19.10
N GLY A 379 -45.77 30.38 18.14
CA GLY A 379 -45.69 31.84 18.19
C GLY A 379 -44.41 32.44 17.62
N TYR A 380 -43.52 31.61 17.08
CA TYR A 380 -42.32 32.06 16.38
C TYR A 380 -42.40 31.81 14.88
N THR A 381 -41.66 32.61 14.11
CA THR A 381 -41.33 32.36 12.71
C THR A 381 -39.82 32.28 12.59
N VAL A 382 -39.29 31.21 11.98
CA VAL A 382 -37.87 31.10 11.66
C VAL A 382 -37.69 31.37 10.16
N ASN A 383 -37.02 32.46 9.83
CA ASN A 383 -36.62 32.79 8.48
C ASN A 383 -35.18 32.34 8.26
N LEU A 384 -34.94 31.50 7.26
CA LEU A 384 -33.62 31.20 6.73
C LEU A 384 -33.30 32.26 5.67
N LYS A 385 -32.17 32.94 5.78
CA LYS A 385 -31.77 34.03 4.88
C LYS A 385 -31.18 33.49 3.57
N VAL A 386 -31.09 34.37 2.59
CA VAL A 386 -30.37 34.10 1.33
C VAL A 386 -28.91 33.74 1.63
N ASP A 387 -28.30 32.95 0.74
CA ASP A 387 -26.90 32.50 0.81
C ASP A 387 -26.55 31.56 1.96
N SER A 388 -27.51 31.13 2.78
CA SER A 388 -27.32 29.97 3.67
C SER A 388 -26.97 28.72 2.86
N ILE A 389 -26.04 27.90 3.36
CA ILE A 389 -25.47 26.77 2.61
C ILE A 389 -25.53 25.43 3.35
N ILE A 390 -25.43 24.37 2.56
CA ILE A 390 -25.12 23.01 2.96
C ILE A 390 -24.02 22.44 2.06
N GLU A 391 -23.13 21.65 2.64
CA GLU A 391 -22.21 20.79 1.91
C GLU A 391 -22.32 19.36 2.41
N VAL A 392 -22.32 18.41 1.48
CA VAL A 392 -22.22 16.98 1.78
C VAL A 392 -21.02 16.45 1.02
N ASN A 393 -20.07 15.84 1.73
CA ASN A 393 -18.86 15.29 1.15
C ASN A 393 -18.69 13.85 1.61
N ALA A 394 -18.20 12.97 0.72
CA ALA A 394 -17.85 11.61 1.12
C ALA A 394 -16.59 11.59 1.98
N VAL A 395 -16.60 10.79 3.05
CA VAL A 395 -15.40 10.51 3.83
C VAL A 395 -14.55 9.51 3.06
N GLN A 396 -13.33 9.93 2.70
CA GLN A 396 -12.47 9.17 1.78
C GLN A 396 -12.06 7.78 2.31
N GLN A 397 -12.09 7.56 3.62
CA GLN A 397 -11.58 6.36 4.30
C GLN A 397 -12.63 5.27 4.54
N THR A 398 -13.69 5.21 3.73
CA THR A 398 -14.72 4.18 3.84
C THR A 398 -15.09 3.67 2.45
N TYR A 399 -14.87 2.38 2.16
CA TYR A 399 -15.56 1.75 1.02
C TYR A 399 -17.01 1.52 1.41
N GLY A 400 -17.90 2.01 0.58
CA GLY A 400 -19.30 1.62 0.61
C GLY A 400 -19.50 0.17 0.19
N LYS A 401 -20.47 -0.50 0.79
CA LYS A 401 -21.08 -1.71 0.23
C LYS A 401 -21.52 -1.44 -1.21
N GLY A 402 -21.11 -2.32 -2.11
CA GLY A 402 -21.38 -2.24 -3.54
C GLY A 402 -20.37 -1.39 -4.31
N GLU A 403 -19.29 -0.94 -3.68
CA GLU A 403 -18.19 -0.26 -4.36
C GLU A 403 -17.09 -1.22 -4.79
N THR A 404 -16.38 -0.85 -5.85
CA THR A 404 -15.18 -1.56 -6.28
C THR A 404 -14.07 -1.36 -5.26
N VAL A 405 -13.66 -2.45 -4.61
CA VAL A 405 -12.44 -2.50 -3.80
C VAL A 405 -11.25 -2.46 -4.74
N ASN A 406 -10.51 -1.34 -4.73
CA ASN A 406 -9.32 -1.18 -5.56
C ASN A 406 -8.08 -1.75 -4.85
N PHE A 407 -7.57 -2.88 -5.33
CA PHE A 407 -6.35 -3.50 -4.80
C PHE A 407 -5.06 -2.83 -5.30
N GLN A 408 -5.11 -1.99 -6.33
CA GLN A 408 -3.93 -1.22 -6.73
C GLN A 408 -3.52 -0.20 -5.67
N SER A 409 -4.47 0.27 -4.84
CA SER A 409 -4.19 1.21 -3.75
C SER A 409 -3.61 0.54 -2.49
N PHE A 410 -3.53 -0.79 -2.44
CA PHE A 410 -3.23 -1.57 -1.23
C PHE A 410 -1.92 -1.15 -0.54
N PHE A 411 -0.86 -0.91 -1.32
CA PHE A 411 0.46 -0.52 -0.80
C PHE A 411 0.82 0.95 -1.02
N VAL A 412 -0.09 1.77 -1.58
CA VAL A 412 0.22 3.15 -1.99
C VAL A 412 0.57 4.05 -0.80
N ALA A 413 -0.08 3.86 0.34
CA ALA A 413 0.06 4.74 1.50
C ALA A 413 1.45 4.69 2.17
N GLY A 414 2.15 3.56 2.14
CA GLY A 414 3.32 3.35 3.01
C GLY A 414 4.69 3.47 2.37
N GLN A 415 4.78 3.75 1.07
CA GLN A 415 6.05 3.86 0.33
C GLN A 415 7.06 2.72 0.59
N TRP A 416 6.59 1.52 0.97
CA TRP A 416 7.43 0.39 1.38
C TRP A 416 8.22 -0.19 0.20
N GLN A 417 9.49 -0.54 0.45
CA GLN A 417 10.35 -1.16 -0.56
C GLN A 417 10.17 -2.68 -0.61
N GLN A 418 10.24 -3.24 -1.82
CA GLN A 418 10.20 -4.71 -2.02
C GLN A 418 11.39 -5.39 -1.33
N ARG A 419 12.57 -4.76 -1.36
CA ARG A 419 13.77 -5.22 -0.65
C ARG A 419 13.56 -5.37 0.85
N GLU A 420 13.03 -4.34 1.51
CA GLU A 420 12.80 -4.33 2.96
C GLU A 420 11.80 -5.42 3.34
N PHE A 421 10.69 -5.51 2.59
CA PHE A 421 9.70 -6.56 2.80
C PHE A 421 10.31 -7.97 2.73
N LEU A 422 11.12 -8.26 1.71
CA LEU A 422 11.77 -9.57 1.59
C LEU A 422 12.80 -9.80 2.71
N GLN A 423 13.60 -8.79 3.06
CA GLN A 423 14.55 -8.86 4.17
C GLN A 423 13.85 -9.15 5.50
N ASP A 424 12.71 -8.52 5.76
CA ASP A 424 11.93 -8.71 6.98
C ASP A 424 11.35 -10.12 7.05
N LEU A 425 10.87 -10.68 5.94
CA LEU A 425 10.48 -12.09 5.88
C LEU A 425 11.66 -13.02 6.17
N MET A 426 12.85 -12.72 5.63
CA MET A 426 14.05 -13.50 5.90
C MET A 426 14.44 -13.47 7.38
N LYS A 427 14.34 -12.31 8.03
CA LYS A 427 14.59 -12.17 9.48
C LYS A 427 13.54 -12.90 10.30
N LEU A 428 12.26 -12.68 9.97
CA LEU A 428 11.11 -13.22 10.70
C LEU A 428 11.11 -14.74 10.73
N PHE A 429 11.48 -15.39 9.62
CA PHE A 429 11.48 -16.85 9.50
C PHE A 429 12.87 -17.48 9.53
N ASN A 430 13.92 -16.70 9.85
CA ASN A 430 15.31 -17.15 9.86
C ASN A 430 15.70 -17.90 8.57
N LEU A 431 15.33 -17.33 7.42
CA LEU A 431 15.53 -17.94 6.11
C LEU A 431 16.97 -17.82 5.67
N TYR A 432 17.47 -18.85 5.01
CA TYR A 432 18.73 -18.94 4.29
C TYR A 432 18.43 -19.05 2.80
N ILE A 433 19.33 -18.53 1.98
CA ILE A 433 19.16 -18.38 0.53
C ILE A 433 20.47 -18.74 -0.16
N GLU A 434 20.38 -19.53 -1.22
CA GLU A 434 21.50 -19.85 -2.10
C GLU A 434 21.04 -19.96 -3.56
N PRO A 435 21.93 -19.69 -4.53
CA PRO A 435 21.65 -20.01 -5.93
C PRO A 435 21.58 -21.52 -6.15
N THR A 436 20.72 -21.94 -7.07
CA THR A 436 20.76 -23.32 -7.59
C THR A 436 21.72 -23.41 -8.78
N GLY A 437 21.87 -24.59 -9.37
CA GLY A 437 22.58 -24.76 -10.64
C GLY A 437 21.91 -24.07 -11.84
N GLN A 438 20.71 -23.48 -11.67
CA GLN A 438 20.00 -22.72 -12.69
C GLN A 438 20.13 -21.21 -12.43
N THR A 439 20.50 -20.46 -13.48
CA THR A 439 20.59 -18.98 -13.44
C THR A 439 19.26 -18.37 -13.02
N LYS A 440 19.29 -17.39 -12.10
CA LYS A 440 18.11 -16.73 -11.52
C LYS A 440 17.09 -17.63 -10.81
N GLN A 441 17.52 -18.79 -10.32
CA GLN A 441 16.73 -19.64 -9.44
C GLN A 441 17.42 -19.77 -8.08
N LEU A 442 16.63 -19.64 -7.01
CA LEU A 442 17.13 -19.62 -5.64
C LEU A 442 16.49 -20.75 -4.81
N TYR A 443 17.27 -21.35 -3.93
CA TYR A 443 16.80 -22.24 -2.87
C TYR A 443 16.68 -21.45 -1.57
N ILE A 444 15.49 -21.42 -0.96
CA ILE A 444 15.20 -20.55 0.19
C ILE A 444 14.51 -21.35 1.29
N ASN A 445 15.16 -21.55 2.43
CA ASN A 445 14.60 -22.34 3.53
C ASN A 445 15.03 -21.83 4.91
N PRO A 446 14.28 -22.11 5.99
CA PRO A 446 14.72 -21.80 7.35
C PRO A 446 16.02 -22.52 7.65
N ARG A 447 16.87 -21.92 8.49
CA ARG A 447 18.19 -22.47 8.89
C ARG A 447 18.18 -23.98 9.15
N ASP A 448 17.21 -24.44 9.95
CA ASP A 448 17.16 -25.82 10.41
C ASP A 448 16.85 -26.80 9.27
N THR A 449 16.09 -26.39 8.26
CA THR A 449 15.85 -27.19 7.06
C THR A 449 17.03 -27.11 6.10
N PHE A 450 17.61 -25.91 5.96
CA PHE A 450 18.68 -25.61 5.02
C PHE A 450 19.92 -26.50 5.24
N TYR A 451 20.36 -26.66 6.49
CA TYR A 451 21.56 -27.46 6.82
C TYR A 451 21.29 -28.94 7.08
N ARG A 452 20.03 -29.36 7.23
CA ARG A 452 19.68 -30.77 7.51
C ARG A 452 19.47 -31.63 6.28
N ASN A 453 19.34 -31.03 5.09
CA ASN A 453 19.13 -31.76 3.85
C ASN A 453 20.40 -32.38 3.25
N SER A 454 21.59 -32.04 3.75
CA SER A 454 22.78 -32.86 3.54
C SER A 454 22.80 -33.98 4.57
N VAL A 455 22.90 -35.23 4.11
CA VAL A 455 23.19 -36.42 4.91
C VAL A 455 24.06 -36.04 6.11
N VAL A 456 23.61 -36.34 7.34
CA VAL A 456 24.48 -36.25 8.51
C VAL A 456 25.67 -37.17 8.25
N HIS A 457 26.79 -36.59 7.82
CA HIS A 457 28.03 -37.34 7.71
C HIS A 457 28.50 -37.57 9.15
N ASP A 458 28.29 -38.80 9.63
CA ASP A 458 28.97 -39.26 10.84
C ASP A 458 30.47 -39.30 10.55
N LEU A 459 31.16 -38.21 10.89
CA LEU A 459 32.60 -38.07 10.74
C LEU A 459 33.34 -38.66 11.94
N SER A 460 32.67 -39.31 12.89
CA SER A 460 33.30 -39.89 14.09
C SER A 460 34.41 -40.88 13.74
N ALA A 461 34.27 -41.58 12.61
CA ALA A 461 35.28 -42.51 12.10
C ALA A 461 36.40 -41.84 11.27
N LYS A 462 36.27 -40.56 10.94
CA LYS A 462 37.29 -39.75 10.23
C LYS A 462 38.04 -38.78 11.14
N ILE A 463 37.71 -38.74 12.43
CA ILE A 463 38.48 -37.99 13.44
C ILE A 463 39.80 -38.72 13.64
N ASP A 464 40.91 -38.01 13.42
CA ASP A 464 42.24 -38.51 13.72
C ASP A 464 42.50 -38.43 15.24
N TYR A 465 42.28 -39.54 15.93
CA TYR A 465 42.54 -39.67 17.37
C TYR A 465 44.04 -39.76 17.73
N SER A 466 44.94 -39.74 16.73
CA SER A 466 46.39 -39.71 17.00
C SER A 466 46.89 -38.34 17.47
N GLN A 467 46.07 -37.30 17.35
CA GLN A 467 46.35 -35.94 17.82
C GLN A 467 45.38 -35.54 18.94
N PRO A 468 45.79 -34.66 19.88
CA PRO A 468 44.90 -34.13 20.92
C PRO A 468 43.75 -33.35 20.28
N LEU A 469 42.52 -33.75 20.58
CA LEU A 469 41.31 -33.03 20.18
C LEU A 469 41.04 -31.90 21.18
N GLU A 470 41.24 -30.65 20.74
CA GLU A 470 40.89 -29.48 21.54
C GLU A 470 39.47 -29.03 21.17
N ILE A 471 38.53 -29.20 22.10
CA ILE A 471 37.14 -28.76 21.92
C ILE A 471 36.98 -27.44 22.68
N MET A 472 36.79 -26.35 21.93
CA MET A 472 36.39 -25.08 22.53
C MET A 472 34.87 -25.11 22.74
N PRO A 473 34.37 -24.86 23.97
CA PRO A 473 32.96 -24.62 24.17
C PRO A 473 32.57 -23.31 23.46
N MET A 474 31.43 -23.32 22.76
CA MET A 474 30.81 -22.11 22.22
C MET A 474 30.27 -21.19 23.32
#